data_AF-A0A962DIB4-F1
#
_entry.id   AF-A0A962DIB4-F1
#
_cell.length_a   1.000
_cell.length_b   1.000
_cell.length_c   1.000
_cell.angle_alpha   90.00
_cell.angle_beta   90.00
_cell.angle_gamma   90.00
#
_symmetry.space_group_name_H-M   'P 1'
#
loop_
_entity.id
_entity.type
_entity.pdbx_description
1 polymer ?
#
loop_
_entity_poly.entity_id
_entity_poly.type
_entity_poly.pdbx_seq_one_letter_code
_entity_poly.pdbx_strand_id
1 'polypeptide(L)' 'MTISTDKLIQLRKDRGWSQEKLAAISGISVRTIQRAEKDGTCSLETKLALATVLEISPAE' A
#
# COMPACT_ATOMS: atom_id res chain seq x y z
N MET A 1 -9.52 1.59 -8.48
CA MET A 1 -8.83 2.89 -8.39
C MET A 1 -7.35 2.66 -8.58
N THR A 2 -6.63 3.64 -9.13
CA THR A 2 -5.18 3.56 -9.32
C THR A 2 -4.46 4.17 -8.11
N ILE A 3 -3.44 3.48 -7.61
CA ILE A 3 -2.48 3.93 -6.61
C ILE A 3 -1.14 4.21 -7.32
N SER A 4 -0.43 5.23 -6.84
CA SER A 4 0.95 5.49 -7.23
C SER A 4 1.87 4.39 -6.68
N THR A 5 2.23 3.42 -7.53
CA THR A 5 3.05 2.25 -7.19
C THR A 5 4.42 2.65 -6.64
N ASP A 6 5.07 3.62 -7.28
CA ASP A 6 6.41 4.10 -6.89
C ASP A 6 6.42 4.69 -5.47
N LYS A 7 5.50 5.61 -5.18
CA LYS A 7 5.31 6.17 -3.82
C LYS A 7 5.06 5.06 -2.78
N LEU A 8 4.22 4.07 -3.11
CA LEU A 8 3.92 2.96 -2.20
C LEU A 8 5.19 2.17 -1.84
N ILE A 9 6.01 1.85 -2.85
CA ILE A 9 7.28 1.13 -2.67
C ILE A 9 8.28 1.99 -1.88
N GLN A 10 8.37 3.28 -2.20
CA GLN A 10 9.26 4.22 -1.51
C GLN A 10 8.92 4.32 -0.03
N LEU A 11 7.66 4.62 0.32
CA LEU A 11 7.22 4.76 1.71
C LEU A 11 7.41 3.46 2.49
N ARG A 12 7.14 2.31 1.87
CA ARG A 12 7.38 1.01 2.49
C ARG A 12 8.86 0.80 2.80
N LYS A 13 9.75 1.14 1.86
CA LYS A 13 11.21 1.02 2.04
C LYS A 13 11.75 2.02 3.05
N ASP A 14 11.28 3.26 3.03
CA ASP A 14 11.65 4.32 3.97
C ASP A 14 11.35 3.91 5.42
N ARG A 15 10.19 3.29 5.64
CA ARG A 15 9.81 2.72 6.94
C ARG A 15 10.47 1.37 7.27
N GLY A 16 11.32 0.84 6.39
CA GLY A 16 12.02 -0.44 6.58
C GLY A 16 11.09 -1.66 6.56
N TRP A 17 9.94 -1.57 5.89
CA TRP A 17 8.92 -2.63 5.90
C TRP A 17 9.07 -3.62 4.73
N SER A 18 8.87 -4.90 5.02
CA SER A 18 8.62 -5.91 3.99
C SER A 18 7.18 -5.83 3.49
N GLN A 19 6.89 -6.45 2.34
CA GLN A 19 5.51 -6.56 1.83
C GLN A 19 4.59 -7.29 2.84
N GLU A 20 5.13 -8.31 3.52
CA GLU A 20 4.44 -9.04 4.58
C GLU A 20 4.15 -8.16 5.79
N LYS A 21 5.14 -7.33 6.19
CA LYS A 21 4.96 -6.39 7.29
C LYS A 21 3.88 -5.38 6.95
N LEU A 22 3.93 -4.78 5.75
CA LEU A 22 2.93 -3.83 5.29
C LEU A 22 1.53 -4.46 5.25
N ALA A 23 1.40 -5.68 4.71
CA ALA A 23 0.16 -6.43 4.70
C ALA A 23 -0.41 -6.66 6.12
N ALA A 24 0.44 -7.08 7.05
CA ALA A 24 0.03 -7.35 8.44
C ALA A 24 -0.50 -6.11 9.15
N ILE A 25 0.17 -4.96 9.00
CA ILE A 25 -0.24 -3.71 9.66
C ILE A 25 -1.44 -3.04 8.98
N SER A 26 -1.63 -3.25 7.66
CA SER A 26 -2.76 -2.69 6.91
C SER A 26 -3.97 -3.61 6.82
N GLY A 27 -3.88 -4.83 7.38
CA GLY A 27 -4.99 -5.78 7.40
C GLY A 27 -5.40 -6.29 6.01
N ILE A 28 -4.52 -6.16 5.01
CA ILE A 28 -4.75 -6.62 3.63
C ILE A 28 -3.76 -7.72 3.28
N SER A 29 -4.15 -8.62 2.38
CA SER A 29 -3.30 -9.74 2.00
C SER A 29 -2.02 -9.26 1.28
N VAL A 30 -0.92 -9.99 1.49
CA VAL A 30 0.36 -9.76 0.79
C VAL A 30 0.19 -9.73 -0.72
N ARG A 31 -0.67 -10.60 -1.27
CA ARG A 31 -1.02 -10.62 -2.71
C ARG A 31 -1.64 -9.31 -3.20
N THR A 32 -2.42 -8.64 -2.34
CA THR A 32 -3.02 -7.34 -2.63
C THR A 32 -1.97 -6.25 -2.61
N ILE A 33 -1.02 -6.27 -1.66
CA ILE A 33 0.15 -5.38 -1.65
C ILE A 33 0.96 -5.55 -2.92
N GLN A 34 1.29 -6.78 -3.30
CA GLN A 34 2.07 -7.08 -4.50
C GLN A 34 1.39 -6.56 -5.77
N ARG A 35 0.08 -6.78 -5.93
CA ARG A 35 -0.70 -6.19 -7.03
C ARG A 35 -0.75 -4.66 -6.97
N ALA A 36 -0.88 -4.09 -5.78
CA ALA A 36 -0.89 -2.64 -5.61
C ALA A 36 0.47 -2.00 -5.93
N GLU A 37 1.59 -2.68 -5.65
CA GLU A 37 2.96 -2.25 -6.02
C GLU A 37 3.30 -2.53 -7.50
N LYS A 38 2.70 -3.57 -8.11
CA LYS A 38 3.00 -3.97 -9.49
C LYS A 38 2.08 -3.32 -10.53
N ASP A 39 0.77 -3.44 -10.33
CA ASP A 39 -0.27 -3.04 -11.29
C ASP A 39 -0.96 -1.73 -10.87
N GLY A 40 -0.62 -1.18 -9.70
CA GLY A 40 -1.25 0.03 -9.16
C GLY A 40 -2.75 -0.10 -8.90
N THR A 41 -3.32 -1.30 -9.01
CA THR A 41 -4.77 -1.48 -9.05
C THR A 41 -5.27 -2.08 -7.75
N CYS A 42 -6.13 -1.34 -7.05
CA CYS A 42 -6.73 -1.79 -5.80
C CYS A 42 -8.14 -1.19 -5.57
N SER A 43 -8.86 -1.78 -4.61
CA SER A 43 -10.16 -1.27 -4.16
C SER A 43 -9.99 -0.01 -3.31
N LEU A 44 -11.06 0.78 -3.17
CA LEU A 44 -11.07 1.98 -2.32
C LEU A 44 -10.67 1.63 -0.87
N GLU A 45 -11.21 0.53 -0.33
CA GLU A 45 -10.88 0.06 1.02
C GLU A 45 -9.39 -0.22 1.19
N THR A 46 -8.77 -0.88 0.21
CA THR A 46 -7.32 -1.13 0.21
C THR A 46 -6.54 0.18 0.16
N LYS A 47 -6.97 1.15 -0.66
CA LYS A 47 -6.33 2.47 -0.75
C LYS A 47 -6.42 3.21 0.58
N LEU A 48 -7.57 3.18 1.25
CA LEU A 48 -7.78 3.80 2.55
C LEU A 48 -6.96 3.11 3.65
N ALA A 49 -6.92 1.78 3.68
CA ALA A 49 -6.13 1.02 4.65
C ALA A 49 -4.62 1.31 4.51
N LEU A 50 -4.12 1.33 3.28
CA LEU A 50 -2.75 1.70 2.96
C LEU A 50 -2.46 3.15 3.35
N ALA A 51 -3.35 4.08 3.01
CA ALA A 51 -3.20 5.49 3.33
C ALA A 51 -3.18 5.74 4.84
N THR A 52 -4.01 5.03 5.60
CA THR A 52 -4.06 5.11 7.07
C THR A 52 -2.75 4.64 7.70
N VAL A 53 -2.23 3.49 7.25
CA VAL A 53 -1.00 2.90 7.79
C VAL A 53 0.26 3.69 7.40
N LEU A 54 0.28 4.21 6.17
CA LEU A 54 1.39 4.99 5.65
C LEU A 54 1.30 6.46 6.08
N GLU A 55 0.24 6.85 6.79
CA GLU A 55 -0.06 8.20 7.26
C GLU A 55 -0.06 9.24 6.11
N ILE A 56 -0.71 8.89 4.99
CA ILE A 56 -0.77 9.71 3.78
C ILE A 56 -2.21 10.03 3.33
N SER A 57 -2.29 11.05 2.47
CA SER A 57 -3.39 11.34 1.54
C SER A 57 -4.05 10.15 0.80
N PRO A 58 -5.28 9.67 1.05
CA PRO A 58 -5.93 8.74 0.08
C PRO A 58 -6.26 9.43 -1.27
N ALA A 59 -6.19 10.75 -1.32
CA ALA A 59 -6.36 11.57 -2.53
C ALA A 59 -5.06 11.79 -3.32
N GLU A 60 -3.91 11.36 -2.81
CA GLU A 60 -2.62 11.40 -3.52
C GLU A 60 -2.38 10.20 -4.46
#